data_AF-A0A2D4FTY3-F1
#
_entry.id   AF-A0A2D4FTY3-F1
#
_cell.length_a   1.000
_cell.length_b   1.000
_cell.length_c   1.000
_cell.angle_alpha   90.00
_cell.angle_beta   90.00
_cell.angle_gamma   90.00
#
_symmetry.space_group_name_H-M   'P 1'
#
loop_
_entity.id
_entity.type
_entity.pdbx_description
1 polymer ?
#
loop_
_entity_poly.entity_id
_entity_poly.type
_entity_poly.pdbx_seq_one_letter_code
_entity_poly.pdbx_strand_id
1 'polypeptide(L)'
;MERSPNISWLFHFRIVSLMVLLAILDFLFVSHAYHSILTRGASVQLVFGFEYAILMTMVLTVFIKYLLHSIDLQSENPWDNKAVFMLYTELFTGFIKVLLYMAFMTIMIKVHTFPLFAIRPMYLAMRQFKKAVTDAIMSRRAIRNMNTLYPDATPEELQAMDNVCIICREEMMMGAKRLPCNHIFHTSCLRSWFQRQQTCPTCRMDVLRASLPTQSQPPPEQPEGG
;
A
#
# COMPACT_ATOMS: atom_id res chain seq x y z
N MET A 1 -1.31 9.01 -22.92
CA MET A 1 -0.84 7.61 -22.98
C MET A 1 0.68 7.61 -23.19
N GLU A 2 1.46 7.77 -22.13
CA GLU A 2 2.86 7.35 -22.19
C GLU A 2 2.80 5.82 -22.26
N ARG A 3 3.02 5.24 -23.45
CA ARG A 3 3.15 3.78 -23.58
C ARG A 3 4.26 3.36 -22.63
N SER A 4 3.91 2.53 -21.64
CA SER A 4 4.91 1.81 -20.84
C SER A 4 5.90 1.16 -21.82
N PRO A 5 7.21 1.30 -21.58
CA PRO A 5 8.22 0.76 -22.49
C PRO A 5 7.94 -0.72 -22.70
N ASN A 6 7.99 -1.19 -23.96
CA ASN A 6 7.76 -2.59 -24.29
C ASN A 6 8.82 -3.45 -23.58
N ILE A 7 8.43 -4.14 -22.51
CA ILE A 7 9.36 -4.92 -21.70
C ILE A 7 9.68 -6.20 -22.45
N SER A 8 10.94 -6.35 -22.85
CA SER A 8 11.39 -7.54 -23.59
C SER A 8 11.38 -8.79 -22.72
N TRP A 9 11.17 -9.96 -23.35
CA TRP A 9 11.30 -11.27 -22.70
C TRP A 9 12.68 -11.48 -22.05
N LEU A 10 13.74 -10.93 -22.64
CA LEU A 10 15.09 -10.96 -22.08
C LEU A 10 15.18 -10.24 -20.74
N PHE A 11 14.43 -9.13 -20.57
CA PHE A 11 14.38 -8.41 -19.31
C PHE A 11 13.68 -9.25 -18.22
N HIS A 12 12.54 -9.88 -18.55
CA HIS A 12 11.85 -10.78 -17.63
C HIS A 12 12.75 -11.95 -17.21
N PHE A 13 13.41 -12.60 -18.15
CA PHE A 13 14.32 -13.70 -17.88
C PHE A 13 15.46 -13.28 -16.93
N ARG A 14 16.09 -12.13 -17.17
CA ARG A 14 17.17 -11.61 -16.32
C ARG A 14 16.73 -11.34 -14.89
N ILE A 15 15.58 -10.70 -14.71
CA ILE A 15 15.08 -10.39 -13.37
C ILE A 15 14.67 -11.65 -12.63
N VAL A 16 13.90 -12.52 -13.27
CA VAL A 16 13.41 -13.76 -12.64
C VAL A 16 14.58 -14.68 -12.28
N SER A 17 15.56 -14.85 -13.16
CA SER A 17 16.74 -15.67 -12.86
C SER A 17 17.56 -15.11 -11.69
N LEU A 18 17.76 -13.79 -11.61
CA LEU A 18 18.42 -13.15 -10.47
C LEU A 18 17.64 -13.35 -9.16
N MET A 19 16.31 -13.17 -9.18
CA MET A 19 15.47 -13.36 -7.99
C MET A 19 15.47 -14.81 -7.50
N VAL A 20 15.41 -15.77 -8.42
CA VAL A 20 15.50 -17.20 -8.09
C VAL A 20 16.87 -17.54 -7.52
N LEU A 21 17.96 -17.03 -8.11
CA LEU A 21 19.30 -17.22 -7.58
C LEU A 21 19.44 -16.68 -6.15
N LEU A 22 18.99 -15.45 -5.90
CA LEU A 22 19.04 -14.86 -4.55
C LEU A 22 18.20 -15.66 -3.55
N ALA A 23 16.99 -16.10 -3.94
CA ALA A 23 16.16 -16.94 -3.07
C ALA A 23 16.83 -18.27 -2.74
N ILE A 24 17.48 -18.93 -3.70
CA ILE A 24 18.21 -20.18 -3.44
C ILE A 24 19.39 -19.92 -2.50
N LEU A 25 20.17 -18.86 -2.73
CA LEU A 25 21.31 -18.52 -1.88
C LEU A 25 20.89 -18.20 -0.45
N ASP A 26 19.87 -17.36 -0.26
CA ASP A 26 19.34 -17.04 1.06
C ASP A 26 18.84 -18.30 1.77
N PHE A 27 18.19 -19.22 1.05
CA PHE A 27 17.69 -20.47 1.63
C PHE A 27 18.85 -21.37 2.10
N LEU A 28 19.87 -21.52 1.27
CA LEU A 28 21.06 -22.29 1.61
C LEU A 28 21.80 -21.68 2.81
N PHE A 29 21.90 -20.35 2.88
CA PHE A 29 22.54 -19.68 4.02
C PHE A 29 21.72 -19.80 5.31
N VAL A 30 20.40 -19.67 5.25
CA VAL A 30 19.53 -19.92 6.41
C VAL A 30 19.65 -21.38 6.87
N SER A 31 19.65 -22.34 5.94
CA SER A 31 19.80 -23.76 6.24
C SER A 31 21.16 -24.07 6.88
N HIS A 32 22.23 -23.48 6.34
CA HIS A 32 23.58 -23.61 6.90
C HIS A 32 23.66 -23.02 8.31
N ALA A 33 23.15 -21.80 8.51
CA ALA A 33 23.12 -21.15 9.81
C ALA A 33 22.33 -21.98 10.83
N TYR A 34 21.16 -22.50 10.44
CA TYR A 34 20.35 -23.37 11.29
C TYR A 34 21.09 -24.65 11.70
N HIS A 35 21.71 -25.35 10.75
CA HIS A 35 22.48 -26.56 11.04
C HIS A 35 23.71 -26.27 11.92
N SER A 36 24.38 -25.14 11.69
CA SER A 36 25.52 -24.69 12.49
C SER A 36 25.10 -24.38 13.94
N ILE A 37 23.94 -23.74 14.14
CA ILE A 37 23.39 -23.45 15.47
C ILE A 37 23.03 -24.73 16.22
N LEU A 38 22.47 -25.74 15.54
CA LEU A 38 22.14 -27.03 16.18
C LEU A 38 23.37 -27.81 16.60
N THR A 39 24.42 -27.81 15.77
CA THR A 39 25.63 -28.63 16.00
C THR A 39 26.66 -27.96 16.89
N ARG A 40 26.82 -26.63 16.79
CA ARG A 40 27.85 -25.85 17.51
C ARG A 40 27.28 -24.94 18.60
N GLY A 41 25.94 -24.89 18.72
CA GLY A 41 25.25 -24.00 19.64
C GLY A 41 25.06 -22.58 19.09
N ALA A 42 24.34 -21.77 19.87
CA ALA A 42 24.08 -20.37 19.53
C ALA A 42 25.39 -19.54 19.59
N SER A 43 25.71 -18.92 18.46
CA SER A 43 26.91 -18.10 18.26
C SER A 43 26.58 -16.97 17.27
N VAL A 44 27.61 -16.31 16.70
CA VAL A 44 27.44 -15.28 15.65
C VAL A 44 26.59 -15.77 14.47
N GLN A 45 26.56 -17.08 14.21
CA GLN A 45 25.70 -17.70 13.20
C GLN A 45 24.21 -17.45 13.40
N LEU A 46 23.75 -17.20 14.65
CA LEU A 46 22.37 -16.81 14.94
C LEU A 46 22.04 -15.43 14.35
N VAL A 47 22.98 -14.48 14.44
CA VAL A 47 22.82 -13.13 13.88
C VAL A 47 22.78 -13.19 12.36
N PHE A 48 23.72 -13.92 11.74
CA PHE A 48 23.73 -14.11 10.29
C PHE A 48 22.48 -14.84 9.80
N GLY A 49 22.07 -15.92 10.46
CA GLY A 49 20.85 -16.66 10.12
C GLY A 49 19.60 -15.78 10.18
N PHE A 50 19.52 -14.87 11.16
CA PHE A 50 18.45 -13.89 11.25
C PHE A 50 18.47 -12.90 10.05
N GLU A 51 19.62 -12.31 9.74
CA GLU A 51 19.74 -11.40 8.59
C GLU A 51 19.38 -12.09 7.27
N TYR A 52 19.83 -13.34 7.07
CA TYR A 52 19.46 -14.13 5.88
C TYR A 52 17.95 -14.43 5.84
N ALA A 53 17.31 -14.70 6.98
CA ALA A 53 15.86 -14.87 7.04
C ALA A 53 15.13 -13.57 6.67
N ILE A 54 15.63 -12.40 7.10
CA ILE A 54 15.07 -11.11 6.70
C ILE A 54 15.24 -10.88 5.19
N LEU A 55 16.43 -11.14 4.63
CA LEU A 55 16.69 -11.04 3.19
C LEU A 55 15.76 -11.95 2.38
N MET A 56 15.56 -13.19 2.83
CA MET A 56 14.60 -14.12 2.24
C MET A 56 13.19 -13.51 2.17
N THR A 57 12.71 -12.92 3.26
CA THR A 57 11.39 -12.25 3.26
C THR A 57 11.34 -11.08 2.27
N MET A 58 12.45 -10.36 2.08
CA MET A 58 12.52 -9.26 1.12
C MET A 58 12.48 -9.77 -0.32
N VAL A 59 13.25 -10.80 -0.65
CA VAL A 59 13.23 -11.42 -1.99
C VAL A 59 11.84 -11.93 -2.32
N LEU A 60 11.17 -12.64 -1.40
CA LEU A 60 9.79 -13.10 -1.59
C LEU A 60 8.81 -11.93 -1.80
N THR A 61 8.94 -10.85 -1.02
CA THR A 61 8.09 -9.65 -1.16
C THR A 61 8.26 -9.01 -2.54
N VAL A 62 9.51 -8.83 -2.97
CA VAL A 62 9.85 -8.23 -4.27
C VAL A 62 9.35 -9.12 -5.40
N PHE A 63 9.50 -10.43 -5.28
CA PHE A 63 9.00 -11.39 -6.25
C PHE A 63 7.47 -11.32 -6.40
N ILE A 64 6.72 -11.32 -5.29
CA ILE A 64 5.26 -11.16 -5.33
C ILE A 64 4.86 -9.84 -6.00
N LYS A 65 5.47 -8.72 -5.59
CA LYS A 65 5.20 -7.41 -6.21
C LYS A 65 5.53 -7.36 -7.70
N TYR A 66 6.62 -8.02 -8.09
CA TYR A 66 7.02 -8.13 -9.48
C TYR A 66 6.02 -8.94 -10.30
N LEU A 67 5.55 -10.09 -9.78
CA LEU A 67 4.49 -10.87 -10.44
C LEU A 67 3.21 -10.05 -10.61
N LEU A 68 2.75 -9.37 -9.56
CA LEU A 68 1.58 -8.51 -9.62
C LEU A 68 1.74 -7.39 -10.67
N HIS A 69 2.92 -6.79 -10.76
CA HIS A 69 3.22 -5.76 -11.75
C HIS A 69 3.28 -6.33 -13.17
N SER A 70 3.90 -7.49 -13.36
CA SER A 70 4.02 -8.14 -14.67
C SER A 70 2.67 -8.60 -15.21
N ILE A 71 1.77 -9.06 -14.35
CA ILE A 71 0.40 -9.46 -14.74
C ILE A 71 -0.39 -8.23 -15.18
N ASP A 72 -0.31 -7.12 -14.43
CA ASP A 72 -1.01 -5.86 -14.74
C ASP A 72 -0.50 -5.22 -16.05
N LEU A 73 0.77 -5.39 -16.39
CA LEU A 73 1.32 -4.92 -17.67
C LEU A 73 0.79 -5.70 -18.88
N GLN A 74 0.35 -6.94 -18.68
CA GLN A 74 -0.19 -7.80 -19.75
C GLN A 74 -1.71 -7.68 -19.88
N SER A 75 -2.41 -7.15 -18.88
CA SER A 75 -3.86 -6.95 -18.95
C SER A 75 -4.22 -5.74 -19.81
N GLU A 76 -5.15 -5.94 -20.74
CA GLU A 76 -5.69 -4.86 -21.59
C GLU A 76 -6.46 -3.80 -20.78
N ASN A 77 -7.07 -4.20 -19.67
CA ASN A 77 -7.81 -3.32 -18.77
C ASN A 77 -7.01 -3.08 -17.47
N PRO A 78 -6.92 -1.84 -16.96
CA PRO A 78 -6.23 -1.53 -15.71
C PRO A 78 -6.78 -2.31 -14.52
N TRP A 79 -5.91 -2.91 -13.69
CA TRP A 79 -6.36 -3.66 -12.52
C TRP A 79 -6.69 -2.75 -11.33
N ASP A 80 -7.99 -2.44 -11.15
CA ASP A 80 -8.49 -1.53 -10.11
C ASP A 80 -8.08 -1.92 -8.66
N ASN A 81 -7.90 -3.20 -8.38
CA ASN A 81 -7.58 -3.69 -7.03
C ASN A 81 -6.07 -3.88 -6.78
N LYS A 82 -5.19 -3.63 -7.76
CA LYS A 82 -3.73 -3.81 -7.64
C LYS A 82 -3.15 -3.08 -6.44
N ALA A 83 -3.56 -1.82 -6.21
CA ALA A 83 -3.10 -1.02 -5.08
C ALA A 83 -3.42 -1.68 -3.72
N VAL A 84 -4.58 -2.32 -3.62
CA VAL A 84 -5.01 -3.05 -2.42
C VAL A 84 -4.17 -4.30 -2.21
N PHE A 85 -3.87 -5.07 -3.27
CA PHE A 85 -2.99 -6.24 -3.18
C PHE A 85 -1.54 -5.86 -2.81
N MET A 86 -1.01 -4.76 -3.37
CA MET A 86 0.31 -4.24 -3.00
C MET A 86 0.37 -3.87 -1.51
N LEU A 87 -0.67 -3.21 -1.01
CA LEU A 87 -0.79 -2.83 0.40
C LEU A 87 -0.88 -4.04 1.33
N TYR A 88 -1.68 -5.07 0.97
CA TYR A 88 -1.74 -6.30 1.76
C TYR A 88 -0.41 -7.06 1.77
N THR A 89 0.31 -7.05 0.64
CA THR A 89 1.65 -7.65 0.57
C THR A 89 2.62 -6.95 1.52
N GLU A 90 2.59 -5.61 1.60
CA GLU A 90 3.39 -4.84 2.56
C GLU A 90 2.99 -5.09 4.02
N LEU A 91 1.69 -5.20 4.29
CA LEU A 91 1.19 -5.49 5.63
C LEU A 91 1.63 -6.87 6.12
N PHE A 92 1.46 -7.89 5.28
CA PHE A 92 1.82 -9.28 5.59
C PHE A 92 3.32 -9.43 5.83
N THR A 93 4.13 -8.84 4.95
CA THR A 93 5.59 -8.92 5.04
C THR A 93 6.13 -8.10 6.21
N GLY A 94 5.51 -6.95 6.51
CA GLY A 94 5.78 -6.17 7.71
C GLY A 94 5.47 -6.96 8.99
N PHE A 95 4.35 -7.68 9.03
CA PHE A 95 3.98 -8.54 10.16
C PHE A 95 5.01 -9.65 10.40
N ILE A 96 5.42 -10.37 9.34
CA ILE A 96 6.45 -11.41 9.43
C ILE A 96 7.77 -10.82 9.98
N LYS A 97 8.21 -9.67 9.46
CA LYS A 97 9.43 -9.02 9.94
C LYS A 97 9.36 -8.68 11.42
N VAL A 98 8.25 -8.11 11.89
CA VAL A 98 8.06 -7.79 13.31
C VAL A 98 8.14 -9.06 14.16
N LEU A 99 7.49 -10.15 13.75
CA LEU A 99 7.59 -11.44 14.45
C LEU A 99 9.03 -11.98 14.49
N LEU A 100 9.74 -11.92 13.37
CA LEU A 100 11.14 -12.35 13.30
C LEU A 100 12.05 -11.51 14.22
N TYR A 101 11.92 -10.17 14.18
CA TYR A 101 12.69 -9.28 15.06
C TYR A 101 12.35 -9.51 16.54
N MET A 102 11.07 -9.71 16.89
CA MET A 102 10.65 -10.03 18.25
C MET A 102 11.27 -11.35 18.72
N ALA A 103 11.18 -12.41 17.91
CA ALA A 103 11.77 -13.71 18.23
C ALA A 103 13.29 -13.62 18.39
N PHE A 104 13.97 -12.92 17.47
CA PHE A 104 15.41 -12.69 17.54
C PHE A 104 15.83 -11.96 18.82
N MET A 105 15.12 -10.88 19.19
CA MET A 105 15.38 -10.14 20.43
C MET A 105 15.19 -11.02 21.66
N THR A 106 14.11 -11.82 21.72
CA THR A 106 13.86 -12.73 22.85
C THR A 106 14.96 -13.78 22.97
N ILE A 107 15.38 -14.39 21.86
CA ILE A 107 16.46 -15.39 21.86
C ILE A 107 17.79 -14.75 22.30
N MET A 108 18.16 -13.61 21.72
CA MET A 108 19.41 -12.92 22.05
C MET A 108 19.51 -12.49 23.52
N ILE A 109 18.42 -11.97 24.09
CA ILE A 109 18.38 -11.59 25.51
C ILE A 109 18.56 -12.81 26.43
N LYS A 110 18.08 -13.98 26.03
CA LYS A 110 18.19 -15.22 26.82
C LYS A 110 19.55 -15.90 26.71
N VAL A 111 20.23 -15.78 25.57
CA VAL A 111 21.45 -16.56 25.28
C VAL A 111 22.74 -15.76 25.53
N HIS A 112 22.80 -14.50 25.11
CA HIS A 112 24.04 -13.72 25.13
C HIS A 112 23.92 -12.49 26.03
N THR A 113 23.47 -11.37 25.47
CA THR A 113 23.31 -10.06 26.13
C THR A 113 22.34 -9.23 25.29
N PHE A 114 21.86 -8.10 25.81
CA PHE A 114 21.00 -7.17 25.08
C PHE A 114 21.63 -6.69 23.75
N PRO A 115 21.04 -7.01 22.58
CA PRO A 115 21.65 -6.73 21.28
C PRO A 115 21.37 -5.30 20.83
N LEU A 116 22.20 -4.34 21.28
CA LEU A 116 22.05 -2.91 20.93
C LEU A 116 21.98 -2.65 19.41
N PHE A 117 22.73 -3.43 18.62
CA PHE A 117 22.75 -3.33 17.16
C PHE A 117 21.38 -3.61 16.50
N ALA A 118 20.52 -4.40 17.15
CA ALA A 118 19.24 -4.83 16.59
C ALA A 118 18.09 -3.85 16.91
N ILE A 119 18.28 -2.91 17.82
CA ILE A 119 17.23 -1.97 18.27
C ILE A 119 16.77 -1.06 17.14
N ARG A 120 17.70 -0.46 16.40
CA ARG A 120 17.37 0.46 15.30
C ARG A 120 16.62 -0.25 14.17
N PRO A 121 17.11 -1.39 13.63
CA PRO A 121 16.35 -2.17 12.65
C PRO A 121 14.96 -2.57 13.13
N MET A 122 14.84 -3.04 14.38
CA MET A 122 13.57 -3.41 14.99
C MET A 122 12.59 -2.22 15.07
N TYR A 123 13.05 -1.06 15.53
CA TYR A 123 12.21 0.16 15.59
C TYR A 123 11.73 0.58 14.19
N LEU A 124 12.62 0.53 13.19
CA LEU A 124 12.25 0.86 11.81
C LEU A 124 11.22 -0.13 11.25
N ALA A 125 11.38 -1.43 11.51
CA ALA A 125 10.41 -2.46 11.12
C ALA A 125 9.04 -2.23 11.77
N MET A 126 9.00 -1.94 13.08
CA MET A 126 7.74 -1.60 13.78
C MET A 126 7.08 -0.34 13.22
N ARG A 127 7.85 0.72 12.96
CA ARG A 127 7.33 1.97 12.37
C ARG A 127 6.76 1.74 10.98
N GLN A 128 7.45 0.96 10.14
CA GLN A 128 6.97 0.58 8.81
C GLN A 128 5.69 -0.24 8.88
N PHE A 129 5.61 -1.21 9.79
CA PHE A 129 4.39 -1.99 10.00
C PHE A 129 3.22 -1.12 10.47
N LYS A 130 3.44 -0.22 11.44
CA LYS A 130 2.41 0.74 11.89
C LYS A 130 1.91 1.61 10.73
N LYS A 131 2.81 2.06 9.86
CA LYS A 131 2.45 2.80 8.65
C LYS A 131 1.59 1.94 7.72
N ALA A 132 2.00 0.72 7.41
CA ALA A 132 1.24 -0.20 6.55
C ALA A 132 -0.17 -0.51 7.10
N VAL A 133 -0.30 -0.70 8.42
CA VAL A 133 -1.60 -0.85 9.09
C VAL A 133 -2.46 0.40 8.92
N THR A 134 -1.88 1.58 9.12
CA THR A 134 -2.58 2.86 8.97
C THR A 134 -3.07 3.04 7.52
N ASP A 135 -2.20 2.77 6.55
CA ASP A 135 -2.52 2.86 5.12
C ASP A 135 -3.64 1.86 4.76
N ALA A 136 -3.62 0.64 5.30
CA ALA A 136 -4.68 -0.37 5.11
C ALA A 136 -6.02 0.08 5.69
N ILE A 137 -6.03 0.65 6.90
CA ILE A 137 -7.23 1.18 7.54
C ILE A 137 -7.78 2.38 6.75
N MET A 138 -6.93 3.32 6.35
CA MET A 138 -7.32 4.49 5.57
C MET A 138 -7.89 4.08 4.21
N SER A 139 -7.25 3.13 3.53
CA SER A 139 -7.77 2.57 2.27
C SER A 139 -9.16 1.95 2.47
N ARG A 140 -9.36 1.12 3.50
CA ARG A 140 -10.68 0.53 3.79
C ARG A 140 -11.74 1.59 4.13
N ARG A 141 -11.36 2.60 4.90
CA ARG A 141 -12.27 3.71 5.26
C ARG A 141 -12.68 4.52 4.04
N ALA A 142 -11.74 4.82 3.15
CA ALA A 142 -12.02 5.53 1.90
C ALA A 142 -13.01 4.76 1.02
N ILE A 143 -12.82 3.44 0.89
CA ILE A 143 -13.73 2.57 0.12
C ILE A 143 -15.13 2.56 0.72
N ARG A 144 -15.22 2.36 2.04
CA ARG A 144 -16.51 2.33 2.74
C ARG A 144 -17.24 3.66 2.58
N ASN A 145 -16.56 4.77 2.89
CA ASN A 145 -17.13 6.11 2.79
C ASN A 145 -17.60 6.42 1.36
N MET A 146 -16.84 6.01 0.35
CA MET A 146 -17.21 6.21 -1.05
C MET A 146 -18.49 5.47 -1.44
N ASN A 147 -18.67 4.23 -0.96
CA ASN A 147 -19.86 3.44 -1.24
C ASN A 147 -21.09 3.89 -0.45
N THR A 148 -20.91 4.50 0.74
CA THR A 148 -22.03 4.90 1.60
C THR A 148 -22.45 6.36 1.44
N LEU A 149 -21.52 7.27 1.12
CA LEU A 149 -21.77 8.71 1.10
C LEU A 149 -22.11 9.26 -0.29
N TYR A 150 -21.67 8.58 -1.35
CA TYR A 150 -21.76 9.11 -2.72
C TYR A 150 -22.59 8.18 -3.61
N PRO A 151 -23.70 8.66 -4.17
CA PRO A 151 -24.51 7.88 -5.08
C PRO A 151 -23.77 7.62 -6.38
N ASP A 152 -24.09 6.51 -7.03
CA ASP A 152 -23.69 6.27 -8.41
C ASP A 152 -24.41 7.27 -9.32
N ALA A 153 -23.67 7.82 -10.29
CA ALA A 153 -24.24 8.70 -11.30
C ALA A 153 -25.15 7.87 -12.22
N THR A 154 -26.34 8.39 -12.54
CA THR A 154 -27.23 7.73 -13.50
C THR A 154 -26.67 7.91 -14.92
N PRO A 155 -26.95 6.98 -15.86
CA PRO A 155 -26.49 7.11 -17.24
C PRO A 155 -26.99 8.39 -17.92
N GLU A 156 -28.15 8.93 -17.52
CA GLU A 156 -28.69 10.20 -18.01
C GLU A 156 -27.89 11.41 -17.49
N GLU A 157 -27.47 11.40 -16.22
CA GLU A 157 -26.58 12.43 -15.66
C GLU A 157 -25.21 12.41 -16.33
N LEU A 158 -24.73 11.22 -16.70
CA LEU A 158 -23.45 11.01 -17.39
C LEU A 158 -23.49 11.50 -18.84
N GLN A 159 -24.64 11.44 -19.51
CA GLN A 159 -24.86 11.99 -20.85
C GLN A 159 -25.08 13.52 -20.84
N ALA A 160 -25.60 14.07 -19.73
CA ALA A 160 -25.83 15.50 -19.58
C ALA A 160 -24.55 16.30 -19.24
N MET A 161 -23.49 15.62 -18.77
CA MET A 161 -22.19 16.20 -18.44
C MET A 161 -21.09 15.67 -19.36
N ASP A 162 -19.90 16.27 -19.31
CA ASP A 162 -18.72 15.71 -19.96
C ASP A 162 -18.42 14.31 -19.36
N ASN A 163 -18.55 13.27 -20.18
CA ASN A 163 -18.38 11.89 -19.77
C ASN A 163 -16.90 11.51 -19.62
N VAL A 164 -15.96 12.44 -19.76
CA VAL A 164 -14.52 12.19 -19.59
C VAL A 164 -14.07 12.41 -18.14
N CYS A 165 -13.45 11.42 -17.52
CA CYS A 165 -12.91 11.56 -16.18
C CYS A 165 -11.61 12.39 -16.19
N ILE A 166 -11.54 13.51 -15.44
CA ILE A 166 -10.33 14.38 -15.41
C ILE A 166 -9.06 13.68 -14.87
N ILE A 167 -9.22 12.60 -14.10
CA ILE A 167 -8.10 11.90 -13.44
C ILE A 167 -7.35 11.01 -14.43
N CYS A 168 -8.05 10.14 -15.15
CA CYS A 168 -7.46 9.22 -16.13
C CYS A 168 -7.58 9.72 -17.59
N ARG A 169 -8.46 10.70 -17.86
CA ARG A 169 -8.80 11.23 -19.18
C ARG A 169 -9.43 10.19 -20.12
N GLU A 170 -10.19 9.26 -19.54
CA GLU A 170 -10.94 8.21 -20.25
C GLU A 170 -12.45 8.40 -20.04
N GLU A 171 -13.25 7.88 -20.97
CA GLU A 171 -14.71 7.95 -20.91
C GLU A 171 -15.27 7.11 -19.75
N MET A 172 -16.26 7.69 -19.06
CA MET A 172 -17.02 7.08 -17.98
C MET A 172 -18.22 6.40 -18.61
N MET A 173 -18.20 5.06 -18.66
CA MET A 173 -19.31 4.27 -19.23
C MET A 173 -20.20 3.69 -18.14
N MET A 174 -19.63 3.22 -17.02
CA MET A 174 -20.35 2.63 -15.89
C MET A 174 -19.57 2.85 -14.58
N GLY A 175 -20.26 2.85 -13.43
CA GLY A 175 -19.61 2.88 -12.12
C GLY A 175 -18.90 4.20 -11.79
N ALA A 176 -19.52 5.33 -12.15
CA ALA A 176 -19.04 6.65 -11.80
C ALA A 176 -19.71 7.18 -10.52
N LYS A 177 -18.96 7.86 -9.67
CA LYS A 177 -19.46 8.42 -8.39
C LYS A 177 -19.57 9.92 -8.50
N ARG A 178 -20.71 10.46 -8.06
CA ARG A 178 -20.95 11.91 -7.97
C ARG A 178 -20.64 12.43 -6.57
N LEU A 179 -19.75 13.42 -6.47
CA LEU A 179 -19.45 14.11 -5.21
C LEU A 179 -20.55 15.15 -4.88
N PRO A 180 -20.64 15.66 -3.63
CA PRO A 180 -21.57 16.73 -3.25
C PRO A 180 -21.40 18.05 -4.00
N CYS A 181 -20.23 18.27 -4.64
CA CYS A 181 -20.00 19.40 -5.56
C CYS A 181 -20.46 19.13 -7.01
N ASN A 182 -21.21 18.06 -7.25
CA ASN A 182 -21.68 17.58 -8.56
C ASN A 182 -20.62 17.16 -9.57
N HIS A 183 -19.33 17.08 -9.20
CA HIS A 183 -18.31 16.49 -10.08
C HIS A 183 -18.38 14.96 -10.07
N ILE A 184 -18.22 14.36 -11.24
CA ILE A 184 -18.34 12.91 -11.48
C ILE A 184 -16.98 12.34 -11.88
N PHE A 185 -16.60 11.19 -11.31
CA PHE A 185 -15.35 10.49 -11.62
C PHE A 185 -15.55 8.97 -11.60
N HIS A 186 -14.68 8.19 -12.25
CA HIS A 186 -14.65 6.74 -12.04
C HIS A 186 -14.42 6.41 -10.56
N THR A 187 -15.10 5.38 -10.07
CA THR A 187 -14.97 4.90 -8.69
C THR A 187 -13.52 4.56 -8.32
N SER A 188 -12.75 3.97 -9.23
CA SER A 188 -11.35 3.60 -9.01
C SER A 188 -10.41 4.80 -8.97
N CYS A 189 -10.60 5.75 -9.89
CA CYS A 189 -9.85 7.01 -9.93
C CYS A 189 -10.07 7.84 -8.66
N LEU A 190 -11.34 7.99 -8.25
CA LEU A 190 -11.71 8.74 -7.05
C LEU A 190 -11.14 8.09 -5.77
N ARG A 191 -11.18 6.76 -5.70
CA ARG A 191 -10.57 5.99 -4.60
C ARG A 191 -9.09 6.25 -4.47
N SER A 192 -8.35 6.19 -5.57
CA SER A 192 -6.89 6.44 -5.61
C SER A 192 -6.56 7.88 -5.18
N TRP A 193 -7.37 8.86 -5.62
CA TRP A 193 -7.23 10.25 -5.22
C TRP A 193 -7.42 10.44 -3.71
N PHE A 194 -8.51 9.88 -3.16
CA PHE A 194 -8.84 9.97 -1.73
C PHE A 194 -7.84 9.27 -0.81
N GLN A 195 -7.08 8.27 -1.28
CA GLN A 195 -5.96 7.74 -0.51
C GLN A 195 -4.87 8.81 -0.23
N ARG A 196 -4.78 9.86 -1.06
CA ARG A 196 -3.79 10.95 -0.92
C ARG A 196 -4.41 12.23 -0.36
N GLN A 197 -5.54 12.66 -0.91
CA GLN A 197 -6.20 13.92 -0.58
C GLN A 197 -7.72 13.76 -0.57
N GLN A 198 -8.38 14.19 0.50
CA GLN A 198 -9.85 14.12 0.67
C GLN A 198 -10.53 15.39 0.11
N THR A 199 -10.13 15.82 -1.09
CA THR A 199 -10.65 17.01 -1.77
C THR A 199 -11.13 16.66 -3.17
N CYS A 200 -12.10 17.40 -3.71
CA CYS A 200 -12.51 17.22 -5.10
C CYS A 200 -11.35 17.56 -6.06
N PRO A 201 -10.99 16.69 -7.02
CA PRO A 201 -9.94 16.96 -8.01
C PRO A 201 -10.17 18.23 -8.84
N THR A 202 -11.43 18.57 -9.11
CA THR A 202 -11.80 19.71 -9.96
C THR A 202 -11.90 21.01 -9.17
N CYS A 203 -12.73 21.06 -8.13
CA CYS A 203 -12.99 22.30 -7.38
C CYS A 203 -12.24 22.43 -6.05
N ARG A 204 -11.43 21.43 -5.66
CA ARG A 204 -10.68 21.37 -4.38
C ARG A 204 -11.52 21.48 -3.11
N MET A 205 -12.84 21.43 -3.21
CA MET A 205 -13.74 21.43 -2.06
C MET A 205 -13.47 20.22 -1.15
N ASP A 206 -13.43 20.46 0.15
CA ASP A 206 -13.30 19.40 1.16
C ASP A 206 -14.60 18.60 1.20
N VAL A 207 -14.50 17.35 0.79
CA VAL A 207 -15.66 16.47 0.59
C VAL A 207 -16.20 15.94 1.92
N LEU A 208 -15.38 15.94 2.98
CA LEU A 208 -15.80 15.54 4.32
C LEU A 208 -16.62 16.64 5.00
N ARG A 209 -16.27 17.91 4.76
CA ARG A 209 -17.01 19.05 5.31
C ARG A 209 -18.40 19.24 4.70
N ALA A 210 -18.57 18.94 3.42
CA ALA A 210 -19.87 19.07 2.75
C ALA A 210 -20.92 18.04 3.21
N SER A 211 -20.49 16.95 3.87
CA SER A 211 -21.40 15.94 4.44
C SER A 211 -21.95 16.30 5.83
N LEU A 212 -21.41 17.34 6.46
CA LEU A 212 -21.98 17.92 7.67
C LEU A 212 -23.03 18.95 7.22
N PRO A 213 -24.30 18.86 7.66
CA PRO A 213 -25.23 19.97 7.48
C PRO A 213 -24.58 21.20 8.09
N THR A 214 -24.39 22.24 7.28
CA THR A 214 -24.00 23.57 7.73
C THR A 214 -24.92 23.95 8.88
N GLN A 215 -24.43 23.90 10.12
CA GLN A 215 -25.00 24.73 11.17
C GLN A 215 -24.74 26.16 10.69
N SER A 216 -25.81 26.79 10.21
CA SER A 216 -25.89 28.20 9.94
C SER A 216 -25.24 28.96 11.09
N GLN A 217 -24.05 29.51 10.85
CA GLN A 217 -23.51 30.55 11.71
C GLN A 217 -24.52 31.71 11.67
N PRO A 218 -25.01 32.20 12.82
CA PRO A 218 -25.78 33.43 12.86
C PRO A 218 -24.91 34.57 12.27
N PRO A 219 -25.51 35.54 11.55
CA PRO A 219 -24.78 36.70 11.06
C PRO A 219 -24.07 37.41 12.22
N PRO A 220 -22.87 37.98 12.02
CA PRO A 220 -22.19 38.75 13.06
C PRO A 220 -23.05 39.95 13.45
N GLU A 221 -23.44 40.02 14.73
CA GLU A 221 -24.05 41.21 15.35
C GLU A 221 -23.11 42.39 15.18
N GLN A 222 -23.61 43.43 14.51
CA GLN A 222 -22.97 44.74 14.50
C GLN A 222 -23.20 45.41 15.86
N PRO A 223 -22.17 45.99 16.50
CA PRO A 223 -22.36 46.71 17.75
C PRO A 223 -23.06 48.04 17.46
N GLU A 224 -24.34 48.15 17.81
CA GLU A 224 -25.01 49.45 17.94
C GLU A 224 -24.51 50.15 19.22
N GLY A 225 -24.05 51.38 19.05
CA GLY A 225 -23.56 52.23 20.13
C GLY A 225 -24.69 52.76 21.03
N GLY A 226 -24.34 52.95 22.29
CA GLY A 226 -25.15 53.60 23.33
C GLY A 226 -24.39 53.65 24.63
#